data_AF-A0A4P2PTJ4-F1
#
_entry.id   AF-A0A4P2PTJ4-F1
#
_cell.length_a   1.000
_cell.length_b   1.000
_cell.length_c   1.000
_cell.angle_alpha   90.00
_cell.angle_beta   90.00
_cell.angle_gamma   90.00
#
_symmetry.space_group_name_H-M   'P 1'
#
loop_
_entity.id
_entity.type
_entity.pdbx_description
1 polymer ?
#
loop_
_entity_poly.entity_id
_entity_poly.type
_entity_poly.pdbx_seq_one_letter_code
_entity_poly.pdbx_strand_id
1 'polypeptide(L)'
;MTDAPELRLPQGVTVSHELRLTPTYAARGWLYAGAAGRAGLLSPGLINVIAPGIAQSARCKMNANFGISGLGSLYAALDVKEDDVLTVTINAPATITILSHKRAPTRKAPPERTSRGPNSSPGVPRWMATRLRNQTLGDEHRQFISGEIAKLIPVAADQSHSSWRTARFLIDSLLWCWTADGIDDRGEACRDRLKYDCLRQFHTVDARKRWEQNRGRGTGLRHEHAVPRNQLITRMLSRGQHPTQAEVNALLCRLCFAVVVTVEEDDELKAKGLKDCLPDGWDWNAEGDQRLLRYARAGLIDVVRQPSSTG
;
A
#
# COMPACT_ATOMS: atom_id res chain seq x y z
N MET A 1 12.67 -35.79 0.48
CA MET A 1 11.59 -34.88 0.07
C MET A 1 10.54 -34.93 1.17
N THR A 2 10.53 -33.93 2.05
CA THR A 2 9.54 -33.82 3.12
C THR A 2 8.37 -33.02 2.57
N ASP A 3 7.23 -33.67 2.34
CA ASP A 3 6.00 -32.99 1.99
C ASP A 3 5.69 -31.97 3.08
N ALA A 4 5.61 -30.69 2.70
CA ALA A 4 5.22 -29.64 3.61
C ALA A 4 3.81 -29.98 4.13
N PRO A 5 3.57 -29.97 5.44
CA PRO A 5 2.28 -30.33 5.99
C PRO A 5 1.21 -29.41 5.40
N GLU A 6 0.27 -30.00 4.68
CA GLU A 6 -0.88 -29.32 4.11
C GLU A 6 -1.65 -28.66 5.27
N LEU A 7 -1.63 -27.33 5.32
CA LEU A 7 -2.25 -26.57 6.40
C LEU A 7 -3.77 -26.70 6.28
N ARG A 8 -4.33 -27.74 6.91
CA ARG A 8 -5.78 -27.93 6.99
C ARG A 8 -6.33 -26.88 7.96
N LEU A 9 -6.90 -25.81 7.41
CA LEU A 9 -7.71 -24.88 8.18
C LEU A 9 -8.86 -25.66 8.83
N PRO A 10 -9.23 -25.35 10.08
CA PRO A 10 -10.39 -25.98 10.70
C PRO A 10 -11.61 -25.75 9.81
N GLN A 11 -12.24 -26.84 9.38
CA GLN A 11 -13.49 -26.76 8.62
C GLN A 11 -14.54 -26.05 9.49
N GLY A 12 -15.32 -25.14 8.88
CA GLY A 12 -16.41 -24.44 9.57
C GLY A 12 -16.03 -23.14 10.27
N VAL A 13 -14.84 -22.57 10.03
CA VAL A 13 -14.57 -21.19 10.46
C VAL A 13 -15.35 -20.22 9.56
N THR A 14 -16.20 -19.43 10.22
CA THR A 14 -17.04 -18.42 9.61
C THR A 14 -16.63 -17.06 10.15
N VAL A 15 -16.17 -16.16 9.29
CA VAL A 15 -15.83 -14.77 9.67
C VAL A 15 -16.67 -13.80 8.87
N SER A 16 -17.30 -12.85 9.57
CA SER A 16 -18.08 -11.78 8.97
C SER A 16 -17.25 -10.50 8.84
N HIS A 17 -17.36 -9.84 7.70
CA HIS A 17 -16.67 -8.59 7.39
C HIS A 17 -17.61 -7.62 6.70
N GLU A 18 -17.50 -6.34 7.08
CA GLU A 18 -18.08 -5.24 6.31
C GLU A 18 -17.04 -4.72 5.32
N LEU A 19 -17.37 -4.76 4.03
CA LEU A 19 -16.50 -4.33 2.94
C LEU A 19 -17.15 -3.16 2.20
N ARG A 20 -16.53 -1.99 2.28
CA ARG A 20 -16.94 -0.84 1.47
C ARG A 20 -16.40 -0.99 0.05
N LEU A 21 -17.27 -0.89 -0.95
CA LEU A 21 -16.88 -0.97 -2.35
C LEU A 21 -16.35 0.36 -2.85
N THR A 22 -15.15 0.33 -3.43
CA THR A 22 -14.64 1.47 -4.18
C THR A 22 -15.36 1.61 -5.52
N PRO A 23 -15.44 2.80 -6.11
CA PRO A 23 -16.02 3.00 -7.44
C PRO A 23 -15.46 2.07 -8.51
N THR A 24 -14.14 1.83 -8.47
CA THR A 24 -13.46 0.93 -9.41
C THR A 24 -13.95 -0.52 -9.28
N TYR A 25 -14.22 -0.97 -8.05
CA TYR A 25 -14.60 -2.34 -7.76
C TYR A 25 -16.07 -2.59 -8.10
N ALA A 26 -16.95 -1.64 -7.74
CA ALA A 26 -18.35 -1.68 -8.15
C ALA A 26 -18.48 -1.70 -9.69
N ALA A 27 -17.80 -0.78 -10.40
CA ALA A 27 -17.88 -0.67 -11.86
C ALA A 27 -17.34 -1.90 -12.60
N ARG A 28 -16.37 -2.62 -12.03
CA ARG A 28 -15.77 -3.81 -12.65
C ARG A 28 -16.39 -5.13 -12.19
N GLY A 29 -17.31 -5.10 -11.23
CA GLY A 29 -17.84 -6.31 -10.59
C GLY A 29 -16.72 -7.09 -9.87
N TRP A 30 -15.89 -6.38 -9.10
CA TRP A 30 -14.77 -6.93 -8.35
C TRP A 30 -14.98 -6.73 -6.84
N LEU A 31 -14.39 -7.61 -6.03
CA LEU A 31 -14.38 -7.52 -4.58
C LEU A 31 -12.95 -7.73 -4.05
N TYR A 32 -12.54 -6.95 -3.06
CA TYR A 32 -11.28 -7.19 -2.35
C TYR A 32 -11.55 -7.92 -1.05
N ALA A 33 -11.16 -9.19 -0.94
CA ALA A 33 -11.34 -9.96 0.29
C ALA A 33 -10.33 -9.60 1.40
N GLY A 34 -9.32 -8.77 1.07
CA GLY A 34 -8.43 -8.12 2.03
C GLY A 34 -7.92 -9.01 3.16
N ALA A 35 -8.17 -8.57 4.40
CA ALA A 35 -7.70 -9.23 5.63
C ALA A 35 -8.16 -10.69 5.74
N ALA A 36 -9.34 -11.02 5.21
CA ALA A 36 -9.88 -12.37 5.29
C ALA A 36 -9.17 -13.36 4.34
N GLY A 37 -8.82 -12.90 3.13
CA GLY A 37 -7.92 -13.66 2.26
C GLY A 37 -6.55 -13.87 2.90
N ARG A 38 -6.03 -12.83 3.58
CA ARG A 38 -4.75 -12.86 4.29
C ARG A 38 -4.72 -13.75 5.53
N ALA A 39 -5.87 -13.96 6.17
CA ALA A 39 -6.04 -14.90 7.28
C ALA A 39 -6.00 -16.38 6.82
N GLY A 40 -5.74 -16.64 5.54
CA GLY A 40 -5.67 -17.98 4.97
C GLY A 40 -7.02 -18.60 4.64
N LEU A 41 -8.14 -17.95 5.00
CA LEU A 41 -9.49 -18.49 4.83
C LEU A 41 -9.88 -18.77 3.37
N LEU A 42 -9.15 -18.15 2.42
CA LEU A 42 -9.37 -18.28 0.99
C LEU A 42 -8.05 -18.54 0.27
N SER A 43 -8.05 -19.47 -0.67
CA SER A 43 -6.91 -19.76 -1.54
C SER A 43 -7.13 -19.19 -2.95
N PRO A 44 -6.12 -18.60 -3.61
CA PRO A 44 -6.23 -18.15 -4.99
C PRO A 44 -6.77 -19.26 -5.90
N GLY A 45 -7.70 -18.93 -6.79
CA GLY A 45 -8.38 -19.93 -7.60
C GLY A 45 -9.85 -19.59 -7.84
N LEU A 46 -10.65 -20.63 -8.12
CA LEU A 46 -12.09 -20.47 -8.30
C LEU A 46 -12.77 -20.48 -6.93
N ILE A 47 -13.61 -19.47 -6.69
CA ILE A 47 -14.42 -19.37 -5.49
C ILE A 47 -15.90 -19.22 -5.86
N ASN A 48 -16.77 -19.72 -5.01
CA ASN A 48 -18.21 -19.53 -5.16
C ASN A 48 -18.64 -18.35 -4.31
N VAL A 49 -19.33 -17.38 -4.94
CA VAL A 49 -19.94 -16.26 -4.24
C VAL A 49 -21.44 -16.40 -4.30
N ILE A 50 -22.07 -16.42 -3.13
CA ILE A 50 -23.50 -16.64 -2.95
C ILE A 50 -24.08 -15.38 -2.30
N ALA A 51 -25.28 -14.96 -2.72
CA ALA A 51 -26.02 -13.90 -2.06
C ALA A 51 -27.39 -14.45 -1.64
N PRO A 52 -27.61 -14.76 -0.35
CA PRO A 52 -28.88 -15.26 0.13
C PRO A 52 -29.99 -14.24 -0.18
N GLY A 53 -31.06 -14.69 -0.85
CA GLY A 53 -32.15 -13.83 -1.29
C GLY A 53 -32.20 -13.59 -2.80
N ILE A 54 -31.13 -13.93 -3.54
CA ILE A 54 -31.18 -14.07 -5.00
C ILE A 54 -30.79 -15.49 -5.39
N ALA A 55 -31.54 -16.10 -6.32
CA ALA A 55 -31.31 -17.47 -6.78
C ALA A 55 -30.03 -17.63 -7.65
N GLN A 56 -29.10 -16.67 -7.57
CA GLN A 56 -27.87 -16.64 -8.35
C GLN A 56 -26.66 -16.83 -7.44
N SER A 57 -25.82 -17.79 -7.81
CA SER A 57 -24.43 -17.88 -7.36
C SER A 57 -23.51 -17.50 -8.51
N ALA A 58 -22.41 -16.80 -8.20
CA ALA A 58 -21.36 -16.51 -9.17
C ALA A 58 -20.14 -17.38 -8.91
N ARG A 59 -19.61 -18.02 -9.96
CA ARG A 59 -18.30 -18.67 -9.90
C ARG A 59 -17.25 -17.66 -10.30
N CYS A 60 -16.48 -17.21 -9.33
CA CYS A 60 -15.56 -16.10 -9.46
C CYS A 60 -14.10 -16.58 -9.44
N LYS A 61 -13.19 -15.73 -9.91
CA LYS A 61 -11.74 -15.99 -9.82
C LYS A 61 -11.13 -15.08 -8.77
N MET A 62 -10.49 -15.67 -7.76
CA MET A 62 -9.66 -14.96 -6.79
C MET A 62 -8.20 -15.01 -7.23
N ASN A 63 -7.56 -13.85 -7.34
CA ASN A 63 -6.13 -13.74 -7.65
C ASN A 63 -5.25 -13.86 -6.38
N ALA A 64 -3.92 -13.89 -6.58
CA ALA A 64 -2.94 -14.01 -5.49
C ALA A 64 -2.96 -12.82 -4.49
N ASN A 65 -3.56 -11.69 -4.90
CA ASN A 65 -3.73 -10.51 -4.05
C ASN A 65 -5.12 -10.46 -3.41
N PHE A 66 -5.89 -11.54 -3.43
CA PHE A 66 -7.25 -11.62 -2.86
C PHE A 66 -8.28 -10.70 -3.51
N GLY A 67 -7.99 -10.26 -4.74
CA GLY A 67 -8.98 -9.62 -5.60
C GLY A 67 -9.83 -10.68 -6.29
N ILE A 68 -11.14 -10.55 -6.17
CA ILE A 68 -12.14 -11.44 -6.72
C ILE A 68 -12.77 -10.75 -7.91
N SER A 69 -12.78 -11.40 -9.07
CA SER A 69 -13.42 -10.90 -10.28
C SER A 69 -14.56 -11.80 -10.75
N GLY A 70 -15.45 -11.25 -11.56
CA GLY A 70 -16.60 -11.97 -12.12
C GLY A 70 -17.87 -11.84 -11.28
N LEU A 71 -18.00 -10.79 -10.46
CA LEU A 71 -19.20 -10.51 -9.67
C LEU A 71 -20.21 -9.62 -10.41
N GLY A 72 -19.95 -9.25 -11.66
CA GLY A 72 -20.77 -8.26 -12.39
C GLY A 72 -22.26 -8.61 -12.46
N SER A 73 -22.61 -9.86 -12.78
CA SER A 73 -24.01 -10.32 -12.80
C SER A 73 -24.64 -10.30 -11.40
N LEU A 74 -23.88 -10.72 -10.38
CA LEU A 74 -24.34 -10.71 -8.99
C LEU A 74 -24.56 -9.28 -8.48
N TYR A 75 -23.67 -8.35 -8.81
CA TYR A 75 -23.79 -6.94 -8.45
C TYR A 75 -24.97 -6.29 -9.16
N ALA A 76 -25.20 -6.61 -10.44
CA ALA A 76 -26.39 -6.16 -11.16
C ALA A 76 -27.68 -6.70 -10.52
N ALA A 77 -27.71 -7.98 -10.15
CA ALA A 77 -28.87 -8.60 -9.49
C ALA A 77 -29.16 -8.01 -8.10
N LEU A 78 -28.13 -7.60 -7.36
CA LEU A 78 -28.23 -6.95 -6.06
C LEU A 78 -28.40 -5.42 -6.15
N ASP A 79 -28.40 -4.84 -7.34
CA ASP A 79 -28.34 -3.39 -7.60
C ASP A 79 -27.23 -2.66 -6.82
N VAL A 80 -26.07 -3.31 -6.69
CA VAL A 80 -24.91 -2.78 -5.96
C VAL A 80 -24.33 -1.56 -6.70
N LYS A 81 -24.07 -0.49 -5.94
CA LYS A 81 -23.49 0.77 -6.41
C LYS A 81 -22.11 1.03 -5.81
N GLU A 82 -21.45 2.06 -6.33
CA GLU A 82 -20.26 2.62 -5.68
C GLU A 82 -20.59 3.08 -4.25
N ASP A 83 -19.60 3.00 -3.35
CA ASP A 83 -19.71 3.30 -1.92
C ASP A 83 -20.60 2.37 -1.08
N ASP A 84 -21.37 1.45 -1.67
CA ASP A 84 -22.15 0.47 -0.93
C ASP A 84 -21.27 -0.35 0.03
N VAL A 85 -21.85 -0.70 1.18
CA VAL A 85 -21.21 -1.57 2.17
C VAL A 85 -21.80 -2.95 2.04
N LEU A 86 -20.95 -3.93 1.71
CA LEU A 86 -21.31 -5.34 1.67
C LEU A 86 -20.95 -6.01 2.99
N THR A 87 -21.92 -6.66 3.63
CA THR A 87 -21.64 -7.60 4.71
C THR A 87 -21.37 -8.95 4.09
N VAL A 88 -20.13 -9.42 4.15
CA VAL A 88 -19.73 -10.71 3.61
C VAL A 88 -19.34 -11.66 4.73
N THR A 89 -19.66 -12.93 4.55
CA THR A 89 -19.21 -14.02 5.41
C THR A 89 -18.37 -14.97 4.59
N ILE A 90 -17.19 -15.29 5.10
CA ILE A 90 -16.24 -16.17 4.43
C ILE A 90 -16.29 -17.52 5.11
N ASN A 91 -16.73 -18.53 4.35
CA ASN A 91 -16.80 -19.92 4.75
C ASN A 91 -15.66 -20.65 4.06
N ALA A 92 -14.62 -20.97 4.82
CA ALA A 92 -13.45 -21.67 4.30
C ALA A 92 -13.84 -23.06 3.76
N PRO A 93 -13.21 -23.54 2.67
CA PRO A 93 -12.04 -22.93 2.01
C PRO A 93 -12.35 -22.05 0.78
N ALA A 94 -13.59 -22.01 0.29
CA ALA A 94 -13.86 -21.51 -1.06
C ALA A 94 -15.20 -20.80 -1.27
N THR A 95 -15.93 -20.46 -0.20
CA THR A 95 -17.25 -19.84 -0.32
C THR A 95 -17.31 -18.50 0.37
N ILE A 96 -17.79 -17.49 -0.36
CA ILE A 96 -18.11 -16.18 0.20
C ILE A 96 -19.63 -16.01 0.09
N THR A 97 -20.24 -15.62 1.18
CA THR A 97 -21.67 -15.34 1.25
C THR A 97 -21.86 -13.85 1.47
N ILE A 98 -22.47 -13.13 0.54
CA ILE A 98 -22.86 -11.73 0.71
C ILE A 98 -24.18 -11.74 1.48
N LEU A 99 -24.13 -11.54 2.80
CA LEU A 99 -25.31 -11.61 3.67
C LEU A 99 -26.27 -10.44 3.44
N SER A 100 -25.72 -9.25 3.25
CA SER A 100 -26.51 -8.04 3.03
C SER A 100 -25.70 -7.01 2.27
N HIS A 101 -26.39 -6.13 1.56
CA HIS A 101 -25.83 -4.87 1.09
C HIS A 101 -26.58 -3.74 1.79
N LYS A 102 -25.84 -2.75 2.26
CA LYS A 102 -26.42 -1.50 2.78
C LYS A 102 -25.98 -0.40 1.83
N ARG A 103 -26.95 0.30 1.23
CA ARG A 103 -26.63 1.51 0.48
C ARG A 103 -25.91 2.47 1.40
N ALA A 104 -24.76 2.95 0.97
CA ALA A 104 -24.19 4.09 1.66
C ALA A 104 -25.25 5.21 1.66
N PRO A 105 -25.43 5.94 2.78
CA PRO A 105 -26.24 7.14 2.74
C PRO A 105 -25.71 7.97 1.58
N THR A 106 -26.59 8.32 0.64
CA THR A 106 -26.25 9.11 -0.54
C THR A 106 -25.43 10.27 -0.03
N ARG A 107 -24.11 10.25 -0.27
CA ARG A 107 -23.28 11.40 0.04
C ARG A 107 -23.97 12.54 -0.67
N LYS A 108 -24.37 13.59 0.07
CA LYS A 108 -24.83 14.84 -0.53
C LYS A 108 -23.88 15.06 -1.70
N ALA A 109 -24.44 15.14 -2.92
CA ALA A 109 -23.67 15.24 -4.14
C ALA A 109 -22.49 16.17 -3.82
N PRO A 110 -21.24 15.71 -3.99
CA PRO A 110 -20.08 16.50 -3.60
C PRO A 110 -20.32 17.90 -4.14
N PRO A 111 -20.24 18.94 -3.27
CA PRO A 111 -20.81 20.26 -3.52
C PRO A 111 -20.60 20.59 -4.97
N GLU A 112 -21.72 20.72 -5.69
CA GLU A 112 -21.80 20.83 -7.14
C GLU A 112 -20.56 21.60 -7.59
N ARG A 113 -19.64 20.88 -8.26
CA ARG A 113 -18.29 21.36 -8.56
C ARG A 113 -18.49 22.73 -9.20
N THR A 114 -18.36 23.79 -8.41
CA THR A 114 -18.46 25.15 -8.91
C THR A 114 -17.45 25.17 -10.03
N SER A 115 -17.98 25.39 -11.22
CA SER A 115 -17.29 25.38 -12.51
C SER A 115 -15.79 25.53 -12.31
N ARG A 116 -15.03 24.49 -12.72
CA ARG A 116 -13.56 24.50 -12.76
C ARG A 116 -13.08 25.92 -13.03
N GLY A 117 -12.70 26.63 -11.96
CA GLY A 117 -12.12 27.95 -12.11
C GLY A 117 -10.93 27.76 -13.04
N PRO A 118 -10.67 28.67 -13.99
CA PRO A 118 -9.46 28.66 -14.79
C PRO A 118 -8.23 29.00 -13.92
N ASN A 119 -8.00 28.23 -12.86
CA ASN A 119 -6.84 28.30 -11.98
C ASN A 119 -5.80 27.27 -12.43
N SER A 120 -5.61 27.10 -13.74
CA SER A 120 -4.25 26.87 -14.19
C SER A 120 -3.53 28.19 -13.99
N SER A 121 -2.85 28.36 -12.86
CA SER A 121 -1.93 29.47 -12.67
C SER A 121 -1.11 29.61 -13.97
N PRO A 122 -1.13 30.78 -14.63
CA PRO A 122 -0.44 30.97 -15.89
C PRO A 122 1.00 30.48 -15.75
N GLY A 123 1.39 29.50 -16.57
CA GLY A 123 2.76 28.98 -16.60
C GLY A 123 3.01 27.59 -15.96
N VAL A 124 2.06 26.98 -15.23
CA VAL A 124 2.27 25.61 -14.72
C VAL A 124 1.88 24.58 -15.80
N PRO A 125 2.79 23.71 -16.25
CA PRO A 125 2.45 22.67 -17.22
C PRO A 125 1.30 21.78 -16.72
N ARG A 126 0.35 21.43 -17.60
CA ARG A 126 -0.83 20.60 -17.26
C ARG A 126 -0.48 19.28 -16.54
N TRP A 127 0.66 18.69 -16.87
CA TRP A 127 1.14 17.46 -16.23
C TRP A 127 1.54 17.70 -14.76
N MET A 128 2.13 18.86 -14.44
CA MET A 128 2.41 19.28 -13.05
C MET A 128 1.10 19.50 -12.28
N ALA A 129 0.13 20.22 -12.87
CA ALA A 129 -1.17 20.46 -12.24
C ALA A 129 -1.90 19.15 -11.87
N THR A 130 -1.71 18.09 -12.66
CA THR A 130 -2.30 16.78 -12.35
C THR A 130 -1.61 16.10 -11.17
N ARG A 131 -0.29 16.27 -11.01
CA ARG A 131 0.46 15.68 -9.89
C ARG A 131 0.28 16.44 -8.59
N LEU A 132 0.14 17.76 -8.65
CA LEU A 132 -0.16 18.60 -7.49
C LEU A 132 -1.48 18.21 -6.80
N ARG A 133 -2.38 17.52 -7.51
CA ARG A 133 -3.61 16.96 -6.93
C ARG A 133 -3.36 15.80 -5.97
N ASN A 134 -2.26 15.06 -6.13
CA ASN A 134 -1.93 13.98 -5.21
C ASN A 134 -1.23 14.56 -3.97
N GLN A 135 -1.76 14.24 -2.81
CA GLN A 135 -1.19 14.59 -1.51
C GLN A 135 -0.48 13.38 -0.91
N THR A 136 0.41 13.64 0.04
CA THR A 136 0.98 12.58 0.89
C THR A 136 -0.11 11.95 1.73
N LEU A 137 0.11 10.71 2.17
CA LEU A 137 -0.75 10.08 3.16
C LEU A 137 -0.89 10.97 4.40
N GLY A 138 -2.13 11.27 4.77
CA GLY A 138 -2.47 11.99 5.99
C GLY A 138 -2.30 11.13 7.24
N ASP A 139 -2.47 11.74 8.41
CA ASP A 139 -2.20 11.11 9.70
C ASP A 139 -3.06 9.87 9.94
N GLU A 140 -4.34 9.89 9.60
CA GLU A 140 -5.23 8.74 9.75
C GLU A 140 -4.72 7.50 8.99
N HIS A 141 -4.27 7.70 7.75
CA HIS A 141 -3.71 6.63 6.91
C HIS A 141 -2.40 6.09 7.50
N ARG A 142 -1.54 6.99 7.99
CA ARG A 142 -0.28 6.61 8.64
C ARG A 142 -0.53 5.84 9.94
N GLN A 143 -1.48 6.30 10.76
CA GLN A 143 -1.89 5.60 11.97
C GLN A 143 -2.41 4.20 11.66
N PHE A 144 -3.30 4.06 10.66
CA PHE A 144 -3.78 2.77 10.18
C PHE A 144 -2.62 1.85 9.77
N ILE A 145 -1.71 2.31 8.89
CA ILE A 145 -0.56 1.51 8.42
C ILE A 145 0.30 1.06 9.61
N SER A 146 0.66 1.97 10.51
CA SER A 146 1.48 1.65 11.68
C SER A 146 0.78 0.67 12.64
N GLY A 147 -0.54 0.80 12.82
CA GLY A 147 -1.34 -0.11 13.65
C GLY A 147 -1.40 -1.52 13.06
N GLU A 148 -1.58 -1.64 11.74
CA GLU A 148 -1.57 -2.93 11.07
C GLU A 148 -0.19 -3.61 11.12
N ILE A 149 0.90 -2.84 10.93
CA ILE A 149 2.26 -3.36 11.11
C ILE A 149 2.47 -3.87 12.55
N ALA A 150 2.08 -3.09 13.56
CA ALA A 150 2.21 -3.47 14.97
C ALA A 150 1.49 -4.79 15.29
N LYS A 151 0.27 -5.00 14.76
CA LYS A 151 -0.48 -6.25 14.91
C LYS A 151 0.17 -7.44 14.21
N LEU A 152 0.86 -7.21 13.09
CA LEU A 152 1.50 -8.27 12.30
C LEU A 152 2.86 -8.71 12.88
N ILE A 153 3.53 -7.85 13.66
CA ILE A 153 4.86 -8.13 14.20
C ILE A 153 4.92 -9.42 15.04
N PRO A 154 4.01 -9.68 16.01
CA PRO A 154 4.06 -10.93 16.78
C PRO A 154 4.02 -12.19 15.90
N VAL A 155 3.12 -12.21 14.91
CA VAL A 155 2.98 -13.30 13.94
C VAL A 155 4.21 -13.42 13.04
N ALA A 156 4.76 -12.28 12.60
CA ALA A 156 5.94 -12.24 11.74
C ALA A 156 7.23 -12.66 12.46
N ALA A 157 7.32 -12.43 13.78
CA ALA A 157 8.45 -12.77 14.62
C ALA A 157 8.49 -14.28 14.97
N ASP A 158 7.33 -14.88 15.19
CA ASP A 158 7.20 -16.31 15.52
C ASP A 158 7.38 -17.19 14.28
N GLN A 159 8.59 -17.75 14.09
CA GLN A 159 8.89 -18.63 12.97
C GLN A 159 8.14 -19.97 13.00
N SER A 160 7.55 -20.34 14.14
CA SER A 160 6.71 -21.54 14.26
C SER A 160 5.27 -21.27 13.79
N HIS A 161 4.84 -20.01 13.74
CA HIS A 161 3.50 -19.63 13.31
C HIS A 161 3.34 -19.83 11.79
N SER A 162 2.37 -20.64 11.35
CA SER A 162 2.16 -20.97 9.93
C SER A 162 2.13 -19.76 8.97
N SER A 163 1.54 -18.64 9.39
CA SER A 163 1.42 -17.39 8.63
C SER A 163 2.60 -16.41 8.74
N TRP A 164 3.72 -16.74 9.38
CA TRP A 164 4.80 -15.76 9.65
C TRP A 164 5.38 -15.11 8.38
N ARG A 165 5.52 -15.89 7.30
CA ARG A 165 6.00 -15.39 5.98
C ARG A 165 5.01 -14.40 5.37
N THR A 166 3.72 -14.73 5.43
CA THR A 166 2.65 -13.86 4.96
C THR A 166 2.64 -12.55 5.74
N ALA A 167 2.75 -12.62 7.07
CA ALA A 167 2.82 -11.42 7.91
C ALA A 167 4.01 -10.51 7.53
N ARG A 168 5.20 -11.07 7.29
CA ARG A 168 6.37 -10.31 6.79
C ARG A 168 6.14 -9.66 5.43
N PHE A 169 5.54 -10.39 4.48
CA PHE A 169 5.19 -9.85 3.17
C PHE A 169 4.21 -8.67 3.26
N LEU A 170 3.25 -8.76 4.19
CA LEU A 170 2.30 -7.68 4.43
C LEU A 170 2.94 -6.45 5.05
N ILE A 171 3.83 -6.65 6.03
CA ILE A 171 4.62 -5.54 6.57
C ILE A 171 5.42 -4.87 5.45
N ASP A 172 6.12 -5.63 4.59
CA ASP A 172 6.87 -5.08 3.46
C ASP A 172 5.97 -4.26 2.50
N SER A 173 4.77 -4.77 2.21
CA SER A 173 3.78 -4.09 1.37
C SER A 173 3.27 -2.80 2.02
N LEU A 174 3.05 -2.80 3.33
CA LEU A 174 2.61 -1.62 4.08
C LEU A 174 3.71 -0.54 4.15
N LEU A 175 4.98 -0.95 4.29
CA LEU A 175 6.12 -0.03 4.18
C LEU A 175 6.21 0.62 2.79
N TRP A 176 5.84 -0.12 1.72
CA TRP A 176 5.74 0.45 0.38
C TRP A 176 4.61 1.49 0.27
N CYS A 177 3.43 1.15 0.78
CA CYS A 177 2.30 2.09 0.80
C CYS A 177 2.67 3.39 1.50
N TRP A 178 3.40 3.30 2.62
CA TRP A 178 3.84 4.46 3.41
C TRP A 178 4.61 5.50 2.58
N THR A 179 5.42 5.06 1.62
CA THR A 179 6.32 5.93 0.86
C THR A 179 5.83 6.24 -0.56
N ALA A 180 5.13 5.30 -1.21
CA ALA A 180 4.79 5.38 -2.62
C ALA A 180 3.34 5.82 -2.90
N ASP A 181 2.42 5.60 -1.96
CA ASP A 181 1.01 5.90 -2.16
C ASP A 181 0.72 7.39 -1.88
N GLY A 182 -0.42 7.86 -2.40
CA GLY A 182 -0.86 9.23 -2.19
C GLY A 182 -2.38 9.32 -2.17
N ILE A 183 -2.88 10.43 -1.64
CA ILE A 183 -4.30 10.75 -1.57
C ILE A 183 -4.69 11.54 -2.80
N ASP A 184 -5.75 11.14 -3.51
CA ASP A 184 -6.25 11.85 -4.68
C ASP A 184 -7.17 13.04 -4.31
N ASP A 185 -7.79 13.67 -5.32
CA ASP A 185 -8.68 14.83 -5.12
C ASP A 185 -10.01 14.47 -4.42
N ARG A 186 -10.27 13.19 -4.17
CA ARG A 186 -11.46 12.69 -3.47
C ARG A 186 -11.16 12.28 -2.03
N GLY A 187 -9.92 12.38 -1.59
CA GLY A 187 -9.50 11.89 -0.28
C GLY A 187 -9.22 10.39 -0.26
N GLU A 188 -9.13 9.72 -1.42
CA GLU A 188 -8.90 8.27 -1.48
C GLU A 188 -7.41 7.94 -1.61
N ALA A 189 -6.95 6.99 -0.81
CA ALA A 189 -5.61 6.43 -0.94
C ALA A 189 -5.47 5.63 -2.24
N CYS A 190 -4.53 6.07 -3.08
CA CYS A 190 -4.24 5.49 -4.37
C CYS A 190 -2.80 4.97 -4.40
N ARG A 191 -2.65 3.75 -4.95
CA ARG A 191 -1.36 3.08 -5.07
C ARG A 191 -0.39 3.84 -5.97
N ASP A 192 0.88 3.92 -5.56
CA ASP A 192 2.01 4.42 -6.36
C ASP A 192 1.88 5.87 -6.89
N ARG A 193 0.98 6.68 -6.36
CA ARG A 193 0.77 8.06 -6.84
C ARG A 193 1.99 8.95 -6.65
N LEU A 194 2.72 8.75 -5.57
CA LEU A 194 3.89 9.54 -5.18
C LEU A 194 5.21 8.86 -5.50
N LYS A 195 5.22 7.59 -5.91
CA LYS A 195 6.41 6.75 -6.15
C LYS A 195 7.60 7.46 -6.81
N TYR A 196 7.37 8.32 -7.79
CA TYR A 196 8.44 9.04 -8.49
C TYR A 196 8.29 10.56 -8.38
N ASP A 197 7.49 11.05 -7.44
CA ASP A 197 7.15 12.46 -7.36
C ASP A 197 8.26 13.26 -6.65
N CYS A 198 9.17 13.82 -7.44
CA CYS A 198 10.29 14.62 -6.94
C CYS A 198 9.84 15.96 -6.32
N LEU A 199 8.54 16.30 -6.30
CA LEU A 199 8.03 17.44 -5.51
C LEU A 199 7.66 17.05 -4.08
N ARG A 200 7.45 15.75 -3.81
CA ARG A 200 6.97 15.23 -2.52
C ARG A 200 7.97 14.28 -1.86
N GLN A 201 8.94 13.78 -2.62
CA GLN A 201 9.96 12.86 -2.14
C GLN A 201 11.35 13.48 -2.21
N PHE A 202 12.25 12.97 -1.37
CA PHE A 202 13.68 13.23 -1.54
C PHE A 202 14.10 12.75 -2.93
N HIS A 203 15.10 13.38 -3.52
CA HIS A 203 15.54 13.01 -4.86
C HIS A 203 16.97 13.48 -5.12
N THR A 204 17.68 12.81 -6.02
CA THR A 204 18.95 13.33 -6.53
C THR A 204 18.73 14.41 -7.59
N VAL A 205 19.72 15.28 -7.81
CA VAL A 205 19.67 16.32 -8.86
C VAL A 205 19.38 15.71 -10.24
N ASP A 206 20.04 14.61 -10.58
CA ASP A 206 19.87 13.96 -11.88
C ASP A 206 18.52 13.26 -12.00
N ALA A 207 18.03 12.65 -10.92
CA ALA A 207 16.68 12.10 -10.89
C ALA A 207 15.62 13.18 -11.13
N ARG A 208 15.77 14.35 -10.51
CA ARG A 208 14.87 15.49 -10.72
C ARG A 208 14.89 15.98 -12.17
N LYS A 209 16.08 16.18 -12.72
CA LYS A 209 16.25 16.60 -14.12
C LYS A 209 15.57 15.62 -15.08
N ARG A 210 15.81 14.32 -14.89
CA ARG A 210 15.19 13.25 -15.70
C ARG A 210 13.68 13.18 -15.50
N TRP A 211 13.19 13.41 -14.28
CA TRP A 211 11.76 13.48 -13.98
C TRP A 211 11.08 14.62 -14.74
N GLU A 212 11.67 15.82 -14.74
CA GLU A 212 11.16 17.00 -15.45
C GLU A 212 11.16 16.80 -16.96
N GLN A 213 12.27 16.29 -17.52
CA GLN A 213 12.39 15.95 -18.95
C GLN A 213 11.32 14.96 -19.39
N ASN A 214 10.99 13.98 -18.54
CA ASN A 214 9.97 12.98 -18.79
C ASN A 214 8.56 13.41 -18.36
N ARG A 215 8.32 14.71 -18.12
CA ARG A 215 7.02 15.28 -17.73
C ARG A 215 6.41 14.56 -16.52
N GLY A 216 7.27 14.27 -15.55
CA GLY A 216 6.94 13.60 -14.31
C GLY A 216 6.69 12.10 -14.42
N ARG A 217 7.10 11.43 -15.50
CA ARG A 217 7.04 9.97 -15.60
C ARG A 217 8.27 9.33 -14.95
N GLY A 218 8.11 8.09 -14.46
CA GLY A 218 9.17 7.32 -13.80
C GLY A 218 10.20 6.68 -14.74
N THR A 219 10.25 7.05 -16.02
CA THR A 219 11.16 6.42 -16.99
C THR A 219 12.61 6.70 -16.62
N GLY A 220 13.40 5.63 -16.44
CA GLY A 220 14.80 5.74 -16.02
C GLY A 220 14.97 6.21 -14.57
N LEU A 221 13.92 6.11 -13.74
CA LEU A 221 13.96 6.42 -12.32
C LEU A 221 13.73 5.15 -11.47
N ARG A 222 14.16 5.24 -10.22
CA ARG A 222 13.97 4.25 -9.17
C ARG A 222 13.41 4.93 -7.93
N HIS A 223 12.57 4.19 -7.22
CA HIS A 223 12.01 4.58 -5.93
C HIS A 223 12.71 3.73 -4.87
N GLU A 224 13.62 4.36 -4.14
CA GLU A 224 14.48 3.72 -3.15
C GLU A 224 14.00 4.11 -1.74
N HIS A 225 14.13 3.22 -0.75
CA HIS A 225 13.83 3.53 0.64
C HIS A 225 15.10 3.88 1.39
N ALA A 226 15.24 5.12 1.87
CA ALA A 226 16.50 5.61 2.45
C ALA A 226 17.08 4.67 3.51
N VAL A 227 16.22 4.10 4.36
CA VAL A 227 16.53 2.89 5.13
C VAL A 227 15.86 1.70 4.45
N PRO A 228 16.61 0.65 4.06
CA PRO A 228 16.05 -0.51 3.38
C PRO A 228 14.91 -1.17 4.17
N ARG A 229 13.83 -1.56 3.50
CA ARG A 229 12.62 -2.13 4.14
C ARG A 229 12.92 -3.39 4.94
N ASN A 230 13.77 -4.27 4.42
CA ASN A 230 14.22 -5.48 5.12
C ASN A 230 14.96 -5.15 6.44
N GLN A 231 15.71 -4.06 6.51
CA GLN A 231 16.38 -3.59 7.72
C GLN A 231 15.37 -3.05 8.73
N LEU A 232 14.38 -2.26 8.28
CA LEU A 232 13.27 -1.80 9.11
C LEU A 232 12.48 -2.98 9.71
N ILE A 233 12.13 -3.98 8.88
CA ILE A 233 11.46 -5.19 9.33
C ILE A 233 12.30 -5.92 10.37
N THR A 234 13.58 -6.18 10.06
CA THR A 234 14.49 -6.87 11.00
C THR A 234 14.57 -6.13 12.33
N ARG A 235 14.67 -4.80 12.32
CA ARG A 235 14.69 -3.97 13.53
C ARG A 235 13.41 -4.07 14.36
N MET A 236 12.25 -4.07 13.70
CA MET A 236 10.96 -4.20 14.40
C MET A 236 10.78 -5.58 15.02
N LEU A 237 11.31 -6.63 14.39
CA LEU A 237 11.21 -8.01 14.86
C LEU A 237 12.28 -8.39 15.90
N SER A 238 13.41 -7.67 15.96
CA SER A 238 14.52 -8.00 16.86
C SER A 238 14.34 -7.53 18.31
N ARG A 239 13.29 -6.75 18.61
CA ARG A 239 12.99 -6.30 19.97
C ARG A 239 12.25 -7.43 20.67
N GLY A 240 12.82 -8.00 21.75
CA GLY A 240 12.18 -9.07 22.52
C GLY A 240 10.79 -8.72 23.06
N GLN A 241 10.44 -7.42 23.06
CA GLN A 241 9.08 -6.92 23.23
C GLN A 241 8.55 -6.41 21.87
N HIS A 242 7.34 -6.83 21.50
CA HIS A 242 6.67 -6.34 20.30
C HIS A 242 6.38 -4.85 20.43
N PRO A 243 6.80 -4.01 19.46
CA PRO A 243 6.59 -2.58 19.53
C PRO A 243 5.11 -2.24 19.42
N THR A 244 4.70 -1.23 20.18
CA THR A 244 3.37 -0.63 20.11
C THR A 244 3.16 0.09 18.78
N GLN A 245 1.90 0.38 18.43
CA GLN A 245 1.56 1.20 17.27
C GLN A 245 2.28 2.55 17.29
N ALA A 246 2.36 3.22 18.45
CA ALA A 246 3.01 4.52 18.59
C ALA A 246 4.52 4.42 18.29
N GLU A 247 5.19 3.38 18.78
CA GLU A 247 6.61 3.14 18.50
C GLU A 247 6.87 2.81 17.03
N VAL A 248 6.00 1.99 16.40
CA VAL A 248 6.08 1.73 14.95
C VAL A 248 5.90 3.03 14.18
N ASN A 249 4.87 3.82 14.50
CA ASN A 249 4.61 5.10 13.84
C ASN A 249 5.81 6.06 13.94
N ALA A 250 6.37 6.23 15.14
CA ALA A 250 7.55 7.06 15.37
C ALA A 250 8.75 6.59 14.55
N LEU A 251 9.00 5.28 14.49
CA LEU A 251 10.07 4.69 13.69
C LEU A 251 9.87 4.98 12.19
N LEU A 252 8.66 4.77 11.67
CA LEU A 252 8.34 4.97 10.25
C LEU A 252 8.39 6.44 9.85
N CYS A 253 7.87 7.35 10.67
CA CYS A 253 7.98 8.79 10.44
C CYS A 253 9.44 9.26 10.38
N ARG A 254 10.30 8.71 11.23
CA ARG A 254 11.71 9.07 11.27
C ARG A 254 12.51 8.49 10.11
N LEU A 255 12.33 7.20 9.82
CA LEU A 255 13.25 6.42 8.99
C LEU A 255 12.64 5.84 7.70
N CYS A 256 11.32 5.74 7.60
CA CYS A 256 10.64 5.19 6.43
C CYS A 256 10.24 6.32 5.48
N PHE A 257 11.19 6.75 4.65
CA PHE A 257 10.94 7.70 3.58
C PHE A 257 11.69 7.25 2.32
N ALA A 258 11.22 7.72 1.17
CA ALA A 258 11.81 7.37 -0.11
C ALA A 258 12.70 8.48 -0.67
N VAL A 259 13.68 8.04 -1.45
CA VAL A 259 14.51 8.88 -2.32
C VAL A 259 14.32 8.41 -3.76
N VAL A 260 14.02 9.34 -4.65
CA VAL A 260 13.98 9.08 -6.09
C VAL A 260 15.39 9.24 -6.65
N VAL A 261 15.90 8.17 -7.23
CA VAL A 261 17.22 8.13 -7.87
C VAL A 261 17.08 7.71 -9.33
N THR A 262 18.13 7.90 -10.12
CA THR A 262 18.24 7.33 -11.46
C THR A 262 18.54 5.83 -11.39
N VAL A 263 18.46 5.13 -12.52
CA VAL A 263 18.82 3.70 -12.56
C VAL A 263 20.30 3.50 -12.30
N GLU A 264 21.11 4.43 -12.81
CA GLU A 264 22.56 4.45 -12.72
C GLU A 264 23.00 4.64 -11.25
N GLU A 265 22.38 5.58 -10.53
CA GLU A 265 22.63 5.77 -9.09
C GLU A 265 22.18 4.56 -8.23
N ASP A 266 21.07 3.87 -8.59
CA ASP A 266 20.68 2.60 -7.93
C ASP A 266 21.73 1.49 -8.16
N ASP A 267 22.30 1.43 -9.37
CA ASP A 267 23.36 0.50 -9.70
C ASP A 267 24.66 0.82 -8.93
N GLU A 268 24.98 2.10 -8.68
CA GLU A 268 26.10 2.50 -7.82
C GLU A 268 25.91 2.07 -6.36
N LEU A 269 24.70 2.26 -5.81
CA LEU A 269 24.35 1.74 -4.48
C LEU A 269 24.52 0.22 -4.41
N LYS A 270 24.08 -0.49 -5.45
CA LYS A 270 24.23 -1.95 -5.56
C LYS A 270 25.69 -2.36 -5.65
N ALA A 271 26.51 -1.69 -6.48
CA ALA A 271 27.93 -1.99 -6.65
C ALA A 271 28.72 -1.86 -5.33
N LYS A 272 28.28 -0.96 -4.45
CA LYS A 272 28.85 -0.78 -3.10
C LYS A 272 28.25 -1.67 -2.02
N GLY A 273 27.33 -2.58 -2.38
CA GLY A 273 26.64 -3.45 -1.43
C GLY A 273 25.67 -2.73 -0.50
N LEU A 274 25.26 -1.50 -0.84
CA LEU A 274 24.40 -0.64 -0.02
C LEU A 274 22.92 -0.71 -0.42
N LYS A 275 22.55 -1.55 -1.40
CA LYS A 275 21.15 -1.64 -1.87
C LYS A 275 20.19 -2.09 -0.77
N ASP A 276 20.53 -3.17 -0.07
CA ASP A 276 19.65 -3.79 0.94
C ASP A 276 20.27 -3.76 2.36
N CYS A 277 21.33 -2.97 2.53
CA CYS A 277 22.14 -2.88 3.75
C CYS A 277 22.35 -1.43 4.17
N LEU A 278 22.51 -1.25 5.48
CA LEU A 278 22.99 0.00 6.08
C LEU A 278 24.52 -0.06 6.22
N PRO A 279 25.22 1.08 6.15
CA PRO A 279 26.66 1.11 6.37
C PRO A 279 27.00 0.79 7.83
N ASP A 280 28.25 0.37 8.07
CA ASP A 280 28.74 0.08 9.43
C ASP A 280 28.62 1.31 10.34
N GLY A 281 28.23 1.06 11.60
CA GLY A 281 28.05 2.09 12.61
C GLY A 281 26.80 2.97 12.42
N TRP A 282 25.87 2.59 11.54
CA TRP A 282 24.64 3.34 11.35
C TRP A 282 23.71 3.28 12.58
N ASP A 283 23.12 4.42 12.95
CA ASP A 283 22.30 4.58 14.16
C ASP A 283 20.79 4.56 13.86
N TRP A 284 20.04 3.74 14.60
CA TRP A 284 18.56 3.70 14.56
C TRP A 284 17.88 4.96 15.08
N ASN A 285 18.63 5.85 15.73
CA ASN A 285 18.22 7.18 16.12
C ASN A 285 18.71 8.27 15.15
N ALA A 286 19.19 7.90 13.97
CA ALA A 286 19.62 8.85 12.96
C ALA A 286 18.54 9.90 12.66
N GLU A 287 18.95 11.16 12.66
CA GLU A 287 18.14 12.32 12.33
C GLU A 287 18.80 13.17 11.25
N GLY A 288 18.04 14.10 10.65
CA GLY A 288 18.56 14.97 9.58
C GLY A 288 19.22 14.17 8.46
N ASP A 289 20.46 14.54 8.13
CA ASP A 289 21.27 13.96 7.06
C ASP A 289 21.90 12.60 7.43
N GLN A 290 21.96 12.24 8.72
CA GLN A 290 22.47 10.92 9.14
C GLN A 290 21.62 9.77 8.55
N ARG A 291 20.33 10.05 8.31
CA ARG A 291 19.40 9.12 7.65
C ARG A 291 19.77 8.82 6.21
N LEU A 292 20.60 9.66 5.58
CA LEU A 292 21.05 9.55 4.20
C LEU A 292 22.49 9.01 4.08
N LEU A 293 23.06 8.45 5.15
CA LEU A 293 24.46 7.99 5.17
C LEU A 293 24.79 6.96 4.06
N ARG A 294 23.81 6.15 3.61
CA ARG A 294 23.97 5.25 2.45
C ARG A 294 24.38 6.01 1.19
N TYR A 295 23.73 7.13 0.93
CA TYR A 295 24.02 8.01 -0.21
C TYR A 295 25.37 8.68 -0.06
N ALA A 296 25.74 9.10 1.15
CA ALA A 296 27.08 9.65 1.41
C ALA A 296 28.18 8.63 1.12
N ARG A 297 28.04 7.38 1.57
CA ARG A 297 28.97 6.28 1.24
C ARG A 297 28.97 5.94 -0.24
N ALA A 298 27.85 6.14 -0.92
CA ALA A 298 27.76 6.03 -2.37
C ALA A 298 28.42 7.19 -3.13
N GLY A 299 28.77 8.29 -2.47
CA GLY A 299 29.28 9.50 -3.15
C GLY A 299 28.15 10.35 -3.75
N LEU A 300 26.92 10.18 -3.27
CA LEU A 300 25.69 10.79 -3.79
C LEU A 300 25.07 11.82 -2.83
N ILE A 301 25.62 12.05 -1.64
CA ILE A 301 24.92 12.88 -0.63
C ILE A 301 24.74 14.34 -1.07
N ASP A 302 25.76 14.94 -1.69
CA ASP A 302 25.72 16.35 -2.13
C ASP A 302 24.70 16.59 -3.24
N VAL A 303 24.17 15.51 -3.83
CA VAL A 303 23.13 15.56 -4.86
C VAL A 303 21.74 15.23 -4.33
N VAL A 304 21.59 14.69 -3.12
CA VAL A 304 20.26 14.43 -2.54
C VAL A 304 19.64 15.73 -2.04
N ARG A 305 18.44 16.04 -2.53
CA ARG A 305 17.66 17.22 -2.16
C ARG A 305 16.39 16.79 -1.45
N GLN A 306 16.01 17.58 -0.44
CA GLN A 306 14.69 17.47 0.17
C GLN A 306 13.65 18.07 -0.81
N PRO A 307 12.40 17.56 -0.81
CA PRO A 307 11.34 18.21 -1.55
C PRO A 307 11.17 19.65 -1.05
N SER A 308 11.14 20.62 -1.95
CA SER A 308 10.91 22.02 -1.59
C SER A 308 9.61 22.13 -0.79
N SER A 309 9.67 22.73 0.39
CA SER A 309 8.52 22.99 1.27
C SER A 309 7.52 23.99 0.69
N THR A 310 7.64 24.32 -0.59
CA THR A 310 6.71 25.18 -1.34
C THR A 310 5.37 24.46 -1.51
N GLY A 311 4.56 24.52 -0.45
CA GLY A 311 3.10 24.49 -0.51
C GLY A 311 2.58 25.89 -0.75
#